data_AF-A0A2N9P0Q9-F1
#
_entry.id   AF-A0A2N9P0Q9-F1
#
_cell.length_a   1.000
_cell.length_b   1.000
_cell.length_c   1.000
_cell.angle_alpha   90.00
_cell.angle_beta   90.00
_cell.angle_gamma   90.00
#
_symmetry.space_group_name_H-M   'P 1'
#
loop_
_entity.id
_entity.type
_entity.pdbx_description
1 polymer ?
#
loop_
_entity_poly.entity_id
_entity_poly.type
_entity_poly.pdbx_seq_one_letter_code
_entity_poly.pdbx_strand_id
1 'polypeptide(L)' 'MALLLNGRTLPVAQMGPDFLLLETPAEHPAGTAHVLLSVDGHEERWAVRLPLGIQPGEKRVPVSKL' A
#
# COMPACT_ATOMS: atom_id res chain seq x y z
N MET A 1 3.21 -4.53 -8.59
CA MET A 1 2.31 -4.40 -7.42
C MET A 1 2.25 -2.94 -7.02
N ALA A 2 1.10 -2.42 -6.61
CA ALA A 2 0.94 -1.03 -6.23
C ALA A 2 -0.07 -0.85 -5.09
N LEU A 3 0.07 0.26 -4.36
CA LEU A 3 -0.89 0.73 -3.37
C LEU A 3 -1.69 1.89 -4.00
N LEU A 4 -2.99 1.71 -4.14
CA LEU A 4 -3.95 2.70 -4.61
C LEU A 4 -4.51 3.46 -3.42
N LEU A 5 -4.20 4.76 -3.34
CA LEU A 5 -4.49 5.59 -2.17
C LEU A 5 -4.91 6.99 -2.61
N ASN A 6 -6.16 7.38 -2.35
CA ASN A 6 -6.73 8.68 -2.73
C ASN A 6 -6.42 9.09 -4.18
N GLY A 7 -6.60 8.16 -5.13
CA GLY A 7 -6.35 8.40 -6.56
C GLY A 7 -4.87 8.39 -6.96
N ARG A 8 -3.94 8.24 -6.01
CA ARG A 8 -2.51 8.03 -6.28
C ARG A 8 -2.23 6.54 -6.40
N THR A 9 -1.27 6.21 -7.26
CA THR A 9 -0.70 4.87 -7.37
C THR A 9 0.73 4.93 -6.84
N LEU A 10 0.98 4.25 -5.71
CA LEU A 10 2.29 4.20 -5.08
C LEU A 10 2.92 2.82 -5.39
N PRO A 11 4.09 2.76 -6.06
CA PRO A 11 4.77 1.50 -6.32
C PRO A 11 5.18 0.80 -5.01
N VAL A 12 4.92 -0.50 -4.92
CA VAL A 12 5.26 -1.33 -3.76
C VAL A 12 6.41 -2.26 -4.13
N ALA A 13 7.54 -2.08 -3.46
CA ALA A 13 8.74 -2.91 -3.62
C ALA A 13 8.55 -4.32 -3.02
N GLN A 14 7.86 -4.42 -1.87
CA GLN A 14 7.62 -5.67 -1.18
C GLN A 14 6.34 -5.63 -0.36
N MET A 15 5.66 -6.78 -0.24
CA MET A 15 4.55 -7.00 0.69
C MET A 15 4.97 -8.04 1.73
N GLY A 16 4.73 -7.74 3.00
CA GLY A 16 4.75 -8.70 4.10
C GLY A 16 3.36 -8.97 4.66
N PRO A 17 3.24 -9.83 5.69
CA PRO A 17 1.94 -10.20 6.27
C PRO A 17 1.15 -9.02 6.85
N ASP A 18 1.87 -8.03 7.38
CA ASP A 18 1.36 -6.89 8.14
C ASP A 18 1.95 -5.54 7.69
N PHE A 19 2.67 -5.53 6.55
CA PHE A 19 3.25 -4.30 6.02
C PHE A 19 3.37 -4.28 4.49
N LEU A 20 3.46 -3.09 3.93
CA LEU A 20 3.92 -2.81 2.57
C LEU A 20 5.23 -2.01 2.64
N LEU A 21 6.18 -2.31 1.77
CA LEU A 21 7.38 -1.51 1.56
C LEU A 21 7.22 -0.75 0.24
N LEU A 22 7.16 0.57 0.30
CA LEU A 22 7.05 1.43 -0.88
C LEU A 22 8.42 1.60 -1.54
N GLU A 23 8.46 1.77 -2.87
CA GLU A 23 9.72 2.08 -3.57
C GLU A 23 10.23 3.48 -3.22
N THR A 24 9.32 4.45 -3.15
CA THR A 24 9.57 5.85 -2.80
C THR A 24 8.80 6.21 -1.53
N PRO A 25 9.36 7.03 -0.62
CA PRO A 25 8.62 7.53 0.53
C PRO A 25 7.38 8.31 0.07
N ALA A 26 6.33 8.25 0.87
CA ALA A 26 5.12 9.04 0.70
C ALA A 26 4.63 9.51 2.06
N GLU A 27 3.60 10.35 2.07
CA GLU A 27 2.91 10.75 3.29
C GLU A 27 1.41 10.63 3.06
N HIS A 28 0.72 10.08 4.05
CA HIS A 28 -0.72 9.97 4.04
C HIS A 28 -1.26 9.71 5.46
N PRO A 29 -2.39 10.32 5.88
CA PRO A 29 -3.01 10.02 7.17
C PRO A 29 -3.49 8.56 7.28
N ALA A 30 -3.87 8.13 8.48
CA ALA A 30 -4.52 6.83 8.66
C ALA A 30 -5.80 6.74 7.82
N GLY A 31 -6.09 5.56 7.28
CA GLY A 31 -7.23 5.38 6.39
C GLY A 31 -7.29 4.02 5.72
N THR A 32 -8.07 3.94 4.64
CA THR A 32 -8.18 2.74 3.81
C THR A 32 -7.51 2.95 2.45
N ALA A 33 -7.02 1.86 1.89
CA ALA A 33 -6.35 1.83 0.60
C ALA A 33 -6.72 0.53 -0.14
N HIS A 34 -6.29 0.39 -1.39
CA HIS A 34 -6.33 -0.89 -2.08
C HIS A 34 -4.95 -1.31 -2.50
N VAL A 35 -4.62 -2.59 -2.33
CA VAL A 35 -3.47 -3.19 -2.99
C VAL A 35 -3.93 -3.70 -4.36
N LEU A 36 -3.12 -3.44 -5.39
CA LEU A 36 -3.25 -3.97 -6.73
C LEU A 36 -2.07 -4.89 -7.02
N LEU A 37 -2.36 -6.16 -7.27
CA LEU A 37 -1.39 -7.14 -7.76
C LEU A 37 -1.76 -7.48 -9.20
N SER A 38 -0.78 -7.45 -10.10
CA SER A 38 -0.96 -7.88 -11.48
C SER A 38 0.10 -8.95 -11.77
N VAL A 39 -0.34 -10.13 -12.20
CA VAL A 39 0.51 -11.27 -12.57
C VAL A 39 -0.03 -11.83 -13.87
N ASP A 40 0.80 -11.90 -14.91
CA ASP A 40 0.45 -12.44 -16.23
C ASP A 40 -0.84 -11.86 -16.82
N GLY A 41 -1.09 -10.56 -16.59
CA GLY A 41 -2.30 -9.86 -17.07
C GLY A 41 -3.55 -10.06 -16.20
N HIS A 42 -3.48 -10.86 -15.15
CA HIS A 42 -4.55 -10.98 -14.16
C HIS A 42 -4.35 -9.97 -13.04
N GLU A 43 -5.36 -9.12 -12.84
CA GLU A 43 -5.38 -8.15 -11.75
C GLU A 43 -6.20 -8.66 -10.58
N GLU A 44 -5.59 -8.65 -9.40
CA GLU A 44 -6.26 -8.83 -8.13
C GLU A 44 -6.18 -7.54 -7.32
N ARG A 45 -7.32 -7.14 -6.77
CA ARG A 45 -7.45 -5.91 -5.98
C ARG A 45 -8.18 -6.19 -4.68
N TRP A 46 -7.56 -5.84 -3.56
CA TRP A 46 -8.17 -5.98 -2.24
C TRP A 46 -7.94 -4.74 -1.38
N ALA A 47 -8.87 -4.49 -0.47
CA ALA A 47 -8.80 -3.34 0.42
C ALA A 47 -7.95 -3.67 1.66
N VAL A 48 -7.19 -2.67 2.13
CA VAL A 48 -6.37 -2.74 3.35
C VAL A 48 -6.61 -1.50 4.21
N ARG A 49 -6.40 -1.62 5.53
CA ARG A 49 -6.28 -0.47 6.43
C ARG A 49 -4.83 -0.06 6.56
N LEU A 50 -4.61 1.25 6.62
CA LEU A 50 -3.36 1.90 7.00
C LEU A 50 -3.56 2.48 8.41
N PRO A 51 -3.43 1.70 9.50
CA PRO A 51 -3.81 2.12 10.85
C PRO A 51 -3.03 3.34 11.35
N LEU A 52 -1.78 3.49 10.91
CA LEU A 52 -0.91 4.62 11.25
C LEU A 52 -0.68 5.56 10.06
N GLY A 53 -1.35 5.33 8.93
CA GLY A 53 -1.04 6.02 7.68
C GLY A 53 0.37 5.70 7.16
N ILE A 54 0.90 6.60 6.32
CA ILE A 54 2.27 6.57 5.82
C ILE A 54 2.98 7.77 6.46
N GLN A 55 3.95 7.49 7.31
CA GLN A 55 4.70 8.51 8.03
C GLN A 55 5.71 9.21 7.11
N PRO A 56 5.99 10.52 7.29
CA PRO A 56 6.93 11.25 6.46
C PRO A 56 8.32 10.59 6.41
N GLY A 57 8.85 10.39 5.21
CA GLY A 57 10.17 9.78 5.00
C GLY A 57 10.22 8.26 5.17
N GLU A 58 9.17 7.63 5.69
CA GLU A 58 9.09 6.18 5.86
C GLU A 58 8.68 5.49 4.55
N LYS A 59 9.26 4.31 4.34
CA LYS A 59 8.87 3.41 3.24
C LYS A 59 8.06 2.21 3.73
N ARG A 60 8.22 1.83 5.00
CA ARG A 60 7.52 0.69 5.59
C ARG A 60 6.19 1.16 6.16
N VAL A 61 5.12 0.66 5.58
CA VAL A 61 3.74 1.05 5.90
C VAL A 61 3.05 -0.13 6.57
N PRO A 62 2.69 -0.04 7.86
CA PRO A 62 1.88 -1.07 8.50
C PRO A 62 0.52 -1.18 7.81
N VAL A 63 0.07 -2.41 7.55
CA VAL A 63 -1.24 -2.69 6.96
C VAL A 63 -1.97 -3.81 7.68
N SER A 64 -3.30 -3.79 7.63
CA SER A 64 -4.13 -4.93 8.02
C SER A 64 -5.18 -5.20 6.95
N LYS A 65 -5.64 -6.45 6.83
CA LYS A 65 -6.85 -6.74 6.06
C LYS A 65 -8.05 -6.00 6.66
N LEU A 66 -8.99 -5.64 5.78
CA LEU A 66 -10.26 -5.04 6.15
C LEU A 66 -11.25 -6.07 6.68
#